data_AF-A0AAP2UD25-F1
#
_entry.id   AF-A0AAP2UD25-F1
#
_cell.length_a   1.000
_cell.length_b   1.000
_cell.length_c   1.000
_cell.angle_alpha   90.00
_cell.angle_beta   90.00
_cell.angle_gamma   90.00
#
_symmetry.space_group_name_H-M   'P 1'
#
loop_
_entity.id
_entity.type
_entity.pdbx_description
1 polymer ?
#
loop_
_entity_poly.entity_id
_entity_poly.type
_entity_poly.pdbx_seq_one_letter_code
_entity_poly.pdbx_strand_id
1 'polypeptide(L)' 'MALRHYPKEIEELMEIWEPYEDKVKDGVMRDAPKEAIEAFNKCKKWAWEQGQ' A
#
# COMPACT_ATOMS: atom_id res chain seq x y z
N MET A 1 7.74 -19.58 -0.97
CA MET A 1 7.82 -19.10 -2.37
C MET A 1 7.72 -17.59 -2.31
N ALA A 2 8.81 -16.87 -2.59
CA ALA A 2 8.72 -15.42 -2.77
C ALA A 2 7.98 -15.19 -4.09
N LEU A 3 6.89 -14.42 -4.06
CA LEU A 3 6.23 -13.95 -5.28
C LEU A 3 7.28 -13.19 -6.08
N ARG A 4 7.71 -13.76 -7.21
CA ARG A 4 8.81 -13.22 -8.02
C ARG A 4 8.46 -11.83 -8.58
N HIS A 5 7.17 -11.53 -8.64
CA HIS A 5 6.60 -10.22 -8.93
C HIS A 5 5.30 -10.05 -8.12
N TYR A 6 5.08 -8.84 -7.59
CA TYR A 6 3.77 -8.46 -7.09
C TYR A 6 2.78 -8.43 -8.28
N PRO A 7 1.48 -8.70 -8.06
CA PRO A 7 0.48 -8.43 -9.08
C PRO A 7 0.57 -6.96 -9.50
N LYS A 8 0.39 -6.66 -10.79
CA LYS A 8 0.38 -5.27 -11.29
C LYS A 8 -0.51 -4.35 -10.47
N GLU A 9 -1.66 -4.84 -10.03
CA GLU A 9 -2.57 -4.09 -9.16
C GLU A 9 -1.87 -3.66 -7.85
N ILE A 10 -1.08 -4.52 -7.23
CA ILE A 10 -0.34 -4.17 -6.00
C ILE A 10 0.84 -3.24 -6.30
N GLU A 11 1.52 -3.40 -7.44
CA GLU A 11 2.56 -2.44 -7.88
C GLU A 11 1.98 -1.05 -8.12
N GLU A 12 0.85 -0.93 -8.83
CA GLU A 12 0.17 0.35 -9.04
C GLU A 12 -0.30 0.95 -7.72
N LEU A 13 -0.85 0.14 -6.80
CA LEU A 13 -1.22 0.62 -5.48
C LEU A 13 0.02 1.12 -4.71
N MET A 14 1.15 0.41 -4.77
CA MET A 14 2.42 0.85 -4.18
C MET A 14 2.87 2.19 -4.76
N GLU A 15 2.87 2.39 -6.07
CA GLU A 15 3.22 3.69 -6.67
C GLU A 15 2.30 4.84 -6.21
N ILE A 16 1.02 4.54 -5.94
CA ILE A 16 0.04 5.55 -5.45
C ILE A 16 0.31 5.94 -4.00
N TRP A 17 0.65 5.00 -3.12
CA TRP A 17 0.83 5.30 -1.69
C TRP A 17 2.29 5.50 -1.26
N GLU A 18 3.29 5.02 -2.02
CA GLU A 18 4.73 5.18 -1.78
C GLU A 18 5.15 6.64 -1.55
N PRO A 19 4.77 7.64 -2.38
CA PRO A 19 5.13 9.03 -2.12
C PRO A 19 4.45 9.61 -0.88
N TYR A 20 3.42 8.93 -0.36
CA TYR A 20 2.74 9.28 0.87
C TYR A 20 3.12 8.35 2.02
N GLU A 21 4.06 7.40 1.86
CA GLU A 21 4.48 6.48 2.93
C GLU A 21 4.91 7.29 4.14
N ASP A 22 5.75 8.31 3.95
CA ASP A 22 6.24 9.19 5.01
C ASP A 22 5.08 9.89 5.76
N LYS A 23 4.05 10.34 5.04
CA LYS A 23 2.84 10.95 5.62
C LYS A 23 1.96 9.92 6.35
N VAL A 24 1.91 8.68 5.84
CA VAL A 24 1.09 7.59 6.38
C VAL A 24 1.73 6.96 7.62
N LYS A 25 3.07 6.90 7.68
CA LYS A 25 3.86 6.27 8.76
C LYS A 25 3.86 7.09 10.04
N ASP A 26 3.80 8.42 9.93
CA ASP A 26 3.84 9.34 11.08
C ASP A 26 2.48 9.48 11.80
N GLY A 27 1.48 8.66 11.43
CA GLY A 27 0.13 8.75 12.01
C GLY A 27 -0.69 9.95 11.48
N VAL A 28 -0.13 10.72 10.55
CA VAL A 28 -0.79 11.85 9.87
C VAL A 28 -1.40 11.36 8.55
N MET A 29 -2.26 10.34 8.62
CA MET A 29 -3.16 9.99 7.51
C MET A 29 -4.16 11.11 7.15
N ARG A 30 -4.09 12.26 7.84
CA ARG A 30 -5.00 13.40 7.65
C ARG A 30 -4.75 14.21 6.37
N ASP A 31 -3.56 14.10 5.77
CA ASP A 31 -3.15 14.91 4.61
C ASP A 31 -2.85 14.09 3.35
N ALA A 32 -3.00 12.77 3.44
CA ALA A 32 -2.89 11.90 2.27
C ALA A 32 -4.23 11.88 1.51
N PRO A 33 -4.20 11.88 0.16
CA PRO A 33 -5.42 11.68 -0.61
C PRO A 33 -6.07 10.35 -0.24
N LYS A 34 -7.40 10.31 -0.24
CA LYS A 34 -8.17 9.09 0.08
C LYS A 34 -7.71 7.88 -0.74
N GLU A 35 -7.33 8.11 -2.00
CA GLU A 35 -6.76 7.09 -2.89
C GLU A 35 -5.50 6.43 -2.31
N ALA A 36 -4.55 7.22 -1.78
CA ALA A 36 -3.33 6.68 -1.17
C ALA A 36 -3.62 5.89 0.11
N ILE A 37 -4.56 6.37 0.94
CA ILE A 37 -4.96 5.67 2.18
C ILE A 37 -5.65 4.35 1.84
N GLU A 38 -6.50 4.34 0.81
CA GLU A 38 -7.20 3.15 0.34
C GLU A 38 -6.23 2.16 -0.31
N ALA A 39 -5.27 2.65 -1.11
CA ALA A 39 -4.23 1.85 -1.73
C ALA A 39 -3.30 1.20 -0.70
N PHE A 40 -2.88 1.94 0.32
CA PHE A 40 -2.11 1.41 1.44
C PHE A 40 -2.87 0.31 2.17
N ASN A 41 -4.17 0.50 2.46
CA ASN A 41 -4.99 -0.52 3.13
C ASN A 41 -5.19 -1.77 2.27
N LYS A 42 -5.43 -1.63 0.96
CA LYS A 42 -5.52 -2.76 0.03
C LYS A 42 -4.20 -3.53 -0.06
N CYS A 43 -3.08 -2.82 -0.20
CA CYS A 43 -1.75 -3.41 -0.23
C CYS A 43 -1.42 -4.15 1.08
N LYS A 44 -1.74 -3.55 2.23
CA LYS A 44 -1.59 -4.16 3.56
C LYS A 44 -2.45 -5.42 3.73
N LYS A 45 -3.70 -5.39 3.29
CA LYS A 45 -4.60 -6.54 3.33
C LYS A 45 -4.10 -7.67 2.44
N TRP A 46 -3.66 -7.36 1.23
CA TRP A 46 -3.06 -8.33 0.32
C TRP A 46 -1.80 -8.96 0.92
N ALA A 47 -0.90 -8.16 1.50
CA ALA A 47 0.31 -8.66 2.16
C ALA A 47 -0.02 -9.59 3.33
N TRP A 48 -1.10 -9.31 4.07
CA TRP A 48 -1.61 -10.17 5.13
C TRP A 48 -2.17 -11.50 4.59
N GLU A 49 -2.92 -11.46 3.48
CA GLU A 49 -3.46 -12.67 2.84
C GLU A 49 -2.38 -13.55 2.19
N GLN A 50 -1.27 -12.98 1.70
CA GLN A 50 -0.14 -13.76 1.16
C GLN A 50 0.76 -14.39 2.24
N GLY A 51 0.65 -13.93 3.49
CA GLY A 51 1.51 -14.34 4.61
C GLY A 51 0.90 -15.36 5.57
N GLN A 52 -0.26 -15.94 5.25
CA GLN A 52 -0.93 -16.98 6.04
C GLN A 52 -0.63 -18.39 5.54
#